data_AF-A0A0F9D9A4-F1
#
_entry.id   AF-A0A0F9D9A4-F1
#
_cell.length_a   1.000
_cell.length_b   1.000
_cell.length_c   1.000
_cell.angle_alpha   90.00
_cell.angle_beta   90.00
_cell.angle_gamma   90.00
#
_symmetry.space_group_name_H-M   'P 1'
#
loop_
_entity.id
_entity.type
_entity.pdbx_description
1 polymer ?
#
loop_
_entity_poly.entity_id
_entity_poly.type
_entity_poly.pdbx_seq_one_letter_code
_entity_poly.pdbx_strand_id
1 'polypeptide(L)'
;DPDERAELAENVRLLVDADNRVTLFELALTSFLSRHLGAEAGRVTPVRYRRYNAVMPALQRLLSLMARAGARDNRDAGALYLEAIAGFANRGNHDFPILAKVTMRELQETLTALNGLSPLLKPAVIDACGHCITYDSVIDVREYELMRLVADQLDCPMPPMTV
;
A
#
# COMPACT_ATOMS: atom_id res chain seq x y z
N ASP A 1 27.14 -0.13 11.54
CA ASP A 1 28.10 0.28 10.49
C ASP A 1 27.37 0.38 9.12
N PRO A 2 27.71 1.29 8.18
CA PRO A 2 27.17 1.26 6.81
C PRO A 2 27.36 -0.08 6.09
N ASP A 3 28.48 -0.77 6.30
CA ASP A 3 28.78 -2.04 5.64
C ASP A 3 27.89 -3.16 6.22
N GLU A 4 27.74 -3.23 7.53
CA GLU A 4 26.81 -4.17 8.21
C GLU A 4 25.35 -3.97 7.76
N ARG A 5 24.93 -2.73 7.50
CA ARG A 5 23.58 -2.42 7.03
C ARG A 5 23.35 -2.95 5.61
N ALA A 6 24.35 -2.76 4.74
CA ALA A 6 24.29 -3.26 3.37
C ALA A 6 24.28 -4.79 3.36
N GLU A 7 25.13 -5.43 4.15
CA GLU A 7 25.22 -6.89 4.28
C GLU A 7 23.89 -7.50 4.77
N LEU A 8 23.26 -6.91 5.79
CA LEU A 8 21.95 -7.39 6.26
C LEU A 8 20.87 -7.28 5.17
N ALA A 9 20.81 -6.14 4.47
CA ALA A 9 19.83 -5.94 3.40
C ALA A 9 20.05 -6.91 2.23
N GLU A 10 21.29 -7.23 1.89
CA GLU A 10 21.65 -8.21 0.87
C GLU A 10 21.26 -9.63 1.29
N ASN A 11 21.61 -10.05 2.51
CA ASN A 11 21.25 -11.36 3.02
C ASN A 11 19.73 -11.59 3.04
N VAL A 12 18.96 -10.56 3.42
CA VAL A 12 17.49 -10.66 3.37
C VAL A 12 16.99 -10.79 1.93
N ARG A 13 17.56 -10.06 0.96
CA ARG A 13 17.20 -10.24 -0.45
C ARG A 13 17.48 -11.65 -0.95
N LEU A 14 18.63 -12.22 -0.59
CA LEU A 14 18.98 -13.61 -0.95
C LEU A 14 17.95 -14.61 -0.42
N LEU A 15 17.42 -14.39 0.79
CA LEU A 15 16.37 -15.25 1.36
C LEU A 15 15.04 -15.09 0.61
N VAL A 16 14.65 -13.87 0.27
CA VAL A 16 13.42 -13.58 -0.50
C VAL A 16 13.48 -14.17 -1.91
N ASP A 17 14.66 -14.15 -2.55
CA ASP A 17 14.81 -14.65 -3.91
C ASP A 17 14.97 -16.19 -3.97
N ALA A 18 15.17 -16.85 -2.84
CA ALA A 18 15.52 -18.27 -2.77
C ALA A 18 14.46 -19.21 -3.36
N ASP A 19 13.18 -18.86 -3.26
CA ASP A 19 12.06 -19.65 -3.75
C ASP A 19 11.42 -19.11 -5.05
N ASN A 20 11.99 -18.02 -5.60
CA ASN A 20 11.48 -17.28 -6.77
C ASN A 20 10.04 -16.76 -6.62
N ARG A 21 9.56 -16.50 -5.39
CA ARG A 21 8.22 -15.98 -5.13
C ARG A 21 8.25 -14.91 -4.04
N VAL A 22 7.84 -13.68 -4.40
CA VAL A 22 7.73 -12.60 -3.42
C VAL A 22 6.33 -12.57 -2.79
N THR A 23 6.29 -12.79 -1.49
CA THR A 23 5.10 -12.61 -0.63
C THR A 23 4.92 -11.14 -0.22
N LEU A 24 3.73 -10.79 0.30
CA LEU A 24 3.48 -9.45 0.85
C LEU A 24 4.39 -9.13 2.04
N PHE A 25 4.66 -10.12 2.88
CA PHE A 25 5.56 -9.98 4.03
C PHE A 25 6.99 -9.67 3.57
N GLU A 26 7.50 -10.41 2.59
CA GLU A 26 8.86 -10.18 2.05
C GLU A 26 8.97 -8.85 1.33
N LEU A 27 7.91 -8.44 0.62
CA LEU A 27 7.83 -7.09 0.05
C LEU A 27 7.87 -6.03 1.16
N ALA A 28 7.09 -6.19 2.23
CA ALA A 28 7.09 -5.26 3.36
C ALA A 28 8.45 -5.21 4.05
N LEU A 29 9.07 -6.35 4.32
CA LEU A 29 10.36 -6.46 4.97
C LEU A 29 11.47 -5.82 4.13
N THR A 30 11.58 -6.17 2.85
CA THR A 30 12.61 -5.60 1.96
C THR A 30 12.43 -4.10 1.77
N SER A 31 11.18 -3.62 1.69
CA SER A 31 10.90 -2.19 1.54
C SER A 31 11.16 -1.43 2.85
N PHE A 32 10.86 -2.01 4.01
CA PHE A 32 11.19 -1.48 5.33
C PHE A 32 12.71 -1.35 5.50
N LEU A 33 13.47 -2.42 5.19
CA LEU A 33 14.93 -2.40 5.28
C LEU A 33 15.54 -1.38 4.32
N SER A 34 15.04 -1.30 3.07
CA SER A 34 15.50 -0.28 2.11
C SER A 34 15.30 1.14 2.66
N ARG A 35 14.16 1.40 3.30
CA ARG A 35 13.83 2.71 3.89
C ARG A 35 14.64 3.07 5.13
N HIS A 36 14.90 2.08 5.99
CA HIS A 36 15.51 2.35 7.30
C HIS A 36 17.02 2.11 7.33
N LEU A 37 17.55 1.29 6.42
CA LEU A 37 18.95 0.89 6.37
C LEU A 37 19.64 1.23 5.05
N GLY A 38 18.89 1.58 3.99
CA GLY A 38 19.47 1.95 2.69
C GLY A 38 20.22 3.28 2.72
N ALA A 39 20.90 3.59 1.60
CA ALA A 39 21.67 4.84 1.45
C ALA A 39 20.84 6.11 1.63
N GLU A 40 19.54 6.03 1.34
CA GLU A 40 18.58 7.13 1.49
C GLU A 40 17.86 7.12 2.84
N ALA A 41 18.28 6.27 3.79
CA ALA A 41 17.61 6.16 5.08
C ALA A 41 17.58 7.48 5.83
N GLY A 42 16.41 7.82 6.37
CA GLY A 42 16.16 9.07 7.09
C GLY A 42 16.04 10.32 6.19
N ARG A 43 16.17 10.19 4.85
CA ARG A 43 15.91 11.31 3.94
C ARG A 43 14.41 11.48 3.70
N VAL A 44 14.01 12.73 3.54
CA VAL A 44 12.62 13.08 3.25
C VAL A 44 12.26 12.64 1.83
N THR A 45 11.18 11.85 1.69
CA THR A 45 10.61 11.51 0.39
C THR A 45 10.19 12.78 -0.37
N PRO A 46 10.73 13.06 -1.58
CA PRO A 46 10.38 14.26 -2.33
C PRO A 46 8.90 14.27 -2.75
N VAL A 47 8.23 15.42 -2.54
CA VAL A 47 6.85 15.61 -2.98
C VAL A 47 6.78 15.77 -4.50
N ARG A 48 6.21 14.77 -5.17
CA ARG A 48 5.98 14.75 -6.63
C ARG A 48 4.55 15.14 -6.99
N TYR A 49 3.57 14.79 -6.15
CA TYR A 49 2.15 14.97 -6.43
C TYR A 49 1.45 15.76 -5.33
N ARG A 50 0.77 16.84 -5.72
CA ARG A 50 -0.02 17.71 -4.83
C ARG A 50 -1.54 17.58 -5.02
N ARG A 51 -1.97 16.57 -5.78
CA ARG A 51 -3.39 16.29 -6.09
C ARG A 51 -3.57 14.81 -6.44
N TYR A 52 -4.71 14.23 -6.05
CA TYR A 52 -5.01 12.83 -6.31
C TYR A 52 -5.15 12.48 -7.79
N ASN A 53 -5.65 13.41 -8.62
CA ASN A 53 -5.80 13.18 -10.07
C ASN A 53 -4.50 12.74 -10.75
N ALA A 54 -3.33 13.13 -10.23
CA ALA A 54 -2.04 12.76 -10.81
C ALA A 54 -1.64 11.29 -10.50
N VAL A 55 -2.28 10.67 -9.52
CA VAL A 55 -2.00 9.30 -9.06
C VAL A 55 -3.24 8.41 -9.08
N MET A 56 -4.28 8.81 -9.80
CA MET A 56 -5.54 8.07 -9.83
C MET A 56 -5.40 6.59 -10.24
N PRO A 57 -4.57 6.22 -11.23
CA PRO A 57 -4.33 4.80 -11.53
C PRO A 57 -3.67 4.02 -10.38
N ALA A 58 -2.87 4.70 -9.54
CA ALA A 58 -2.28 4.09 -8.36
C ALA A 58 -3.33 3.90 -7.24
N LEU A 59 -4.20 4.90 -7.03
CA LEU A 59 -5.32 4.79 -6.09
C LEU A 59 -6.28 3.66 -6.50
N GLN A 60 -6.64 3.58 -7.79
CA GLN A 60 -7.48 2.51 -8.32
C GLN A 60 -6.88 1.12 -8.06
N ARG A 61 -5.59 0.93 -8.35
CA ARG A 61 -4.87 -0.33 -8.09
C ARG A 61 -4.86 -0.68 -6.61
N LEU A 62 -4.47 0.25 -5.75
CA LEU A 62 -4.40 0.02 -4.32
C LEU A 62 -5.76 -0.33 -3.74
N LEU A 63 -6.79 0.49 -4.00
CA LEU A 63 -8.11 0.29 -3.42
C LEU A 63 -8.83 -0.93 -4.00
N SER A 64 -8.56 -1.31 -5.25
CA SER A 64 -9.05 -2.59 -5.79
C SER A 64 -8.46 -3.78 -5.03
N LEU A 65 -7.17 -3.72 -4.69
CA LEU A 65 -6.52 -4.77 -3.90
C LEU A 65 -7.07 -4.80 -2.46
N MET A 66 -7.19 -3.64 -1.80
CA MET A 66 -7.72 -3.54 -0.44
C MET A 66 -9.17 -4.02 -0.34
N ALA A 67 -10.04 -3.58 -1.25
CA ALA A 67 -11.45 -3.98 -1.26
C ALA A 67 -11.63 -5.49 -1.47
N ARG A 68 -10.81 -6.10 -2.33
CA ARG A 68 -10.80 -7.56 -2.51
C ARG A 68 -10.24 -8.32 -1.31
N ALA A 69 -9.33 -7.72 -0.56
CA ALA A 69 -8.79 -8.32 0.65
C ALA A 69 -9.87 -8.38 1.75
N GLY A 70 -10.63 -7.29 1.96
CA GLY A 70 -11.67 -7.24 2.99
C GLY A 70 -13.06 -7.76 2.58
N ALA A 71 -13.30 -8.04 1.30
CA ALA A 71 -14.56 -8.64 0.84
C ALA A 71 -14.59 -10.16 1.14
N ARG A 72 -15.03 -10.53 2.34
CA ARG A 72 -15.27 -11.93 2.75
C ARG A 72 -16.74 -12.35 2.60
N ASP A 73 -16.94 -13.61 2.23
CA ASP A 73 -18.12 -14.50 2.28
C ASP A 73 -19.56 -14.02 2.00
N ASN A 74 -19.85 -12.74 1.73
CA ASN A 74 -21.19 -12.30 1.28
C ASN A 74 -21.23 -10.89 0.67
N ARG A 75 -20.09 -10.24 0.42
CA ARG A 75 -20.05 -8.85 -0.07
C ARG A 75 -19.35 -8.66 -1.39
N ASP A 76 -19.89 -7.71 -2.14
CA ASP A 76 -19.35 -7.28 -3.42
C ASP A 76 -18.14 -6.35 -3.17
N ALA A 77 -16.93 -6.85 -3.49
CA ALA A 77 -15.72 -6.05 -3.47
C ALA A 77 -15.86 -4.75 -4.29
N GLY A 78 -16.70 -4.76 -5.33
CA GLY A 78 -17.04 -3.58 -6.11
C GLY A 78 -17.69 -2.46 -5.28
N ALA A 79 -18.59 -2.79 -4.36
CA ALA A 79 -19.25 -1.80 -3.51
C ALA A 79 -18.24 -1.14 -2.55
N LEU A 80 -17.42 -1.93 -1.86
CA LEU A 80 -16.35 -1.43 -0.98
C LEU A 80 -15.35 -0.56 -1.73
N TYR A 81 -14.97 -0.98 -2.93
CA TYR A 81 -14.10 -0.21 -3.79
C TYR A 81 -14.73 1.14 -4.18
N LEU A 82 -15.99 1.15 -4.59
CA LEU A 82 -16.72 2.37 -4.96
C LEU A 82 -16.82 3.36 -3.80
N GLU A 83 -17.08 2.87 -2.59
CA GLU A 83 -17.08 3.69 -1.38
C GLU A 83 -15.69 4.30 -1.10
N ALA A 84 -14.64 3.48 -1.17
CA ALA A 84 -13.28 3.91 -0.89
C ALA A 84 -12.74 4.91 -1.94
N ILE A 85 -13.03 4.70 -3.23
CA ILE A 85 -12.53 5.56 -4.31
C ILE A 85 -13.29 6.90 -4.41
N ALA A 86 -14.54 6.95 -3.90
CA ALA A 86 -15.41 8.13 -4.01
C ALA A 86 -14.81 9.41 -3.41
N GLY A 87 -13.99 9.29 -2.36
CA GLY A 87 -13.30 10.43 -1.74
C GLY A 87 -12.20 11.06 -2.63
N PHE A 88 -11.77 10.38 -3.69
CA PHE A 88 -10.67 10.81 -4.54
C PHE A 88 -11.10 11.22 -5.94
N ALA A 89 -12.23 10.69 -6.42
CA ALA A 89 -12.74 10.98 -7.76
C ALA A 89 -13.36 12.38 -7.83
N ASN A 90 -12.96 13.18 -8.81
CA ASN A 90 -13.66 14.42 -9.12
C ASN A 90 -15.04 14.10 -9.72
N ARG A 91 -16.05 14.92 -9.36
CA ARG A 91 -17.37 14.94 -10.02
C ARG A 91 -17.15 15.14 -11.54
N GLY A 92 -17.28 14.08 -12.34
CA GLY A 92 -17.14 14.13 -13.79
C GLY A 92 -16.24 13.06 -14.42
N ASN A 93 -15.45 12.29 -13.66
CA ASN A 93 -14.66 11.18 -14.20
C ASN A 93 -15.16 9.86 -13.60
N HIS A 94 -16.07 9.20 -14.32
CA HIS A 94 -16.99 8.22 -13.75
C HIS A 94 -16.61 6.76 -13.96
N ASP A 95 -15.43 6.46 -14.52
CA ASP A 95 -15.09 5.08 -14.84
C ASP A 95 -13.71 4.68 -14.32
N PHE A 96 -13.67 4.40 -13.02
CA PHE A 96 -12.57 3.68 -12.39
C PHE A 96 -13.10 2.33 -11.95
N PRO A 97 -13.18 1.32 -12.83
CA PRO A 97 -13.68 0.01 -12.45
C PRO A 97 -12.73 -0.66 -11.45
N ILE A 98 -13.27 -1.49 -10.58
CA ILE A 98 -12.46 -2.35 -9.73
C ILE A 98 -11.60 -3.28 -10.61
N LEU A 99 -10.33 -3.44 -10.25
CA LEU A 99 -9.43 -4.35 -10.96
C LEU A 99 -9.54 -5.77 -10.40
N ALA A 100 -9.70 -6.75 -11.29
CA ALA A 100 -9.77 -8.16 -10.92
C ALA A 100 -8.43 -8.71 -10.40
N LYS A 101 -7.30 -8.07 -10.76
CA LYS A 101 -5.95 -8.47 -10.36
C LYS A 101 -5.02 -7.27 -10.29
N VAL A 102 -4.11 -7.31 -9.32
CA VAL A 102 -2.95 -6.43 -9.20
C VAL A 102 -1.73 -7.34 -8.99
N THR A 103 -0.74 -7.23 -9.85
CA THR A 103 0.52 -7.97 -9.75
C THR A 103 1.45 -7.34 -8.71
N MET A 104 2.44 -8.09 -8.21
CA MET A 104 3.42 -7.54 -7.25
C MET A 104 4.20 -6.35 -7.82
N ARG A 105 4.56 -6.39 -9.11
CA ARG A 105 5.19 -5.24 -9.78
C ARG A 105 4.28 -4.02 -9.79
N GLU A 106 3.01 -4.19 -10.13
CA GLU A 106 2.04 -3.09 -10.14
C GLU A 106 1.79 -2.53 -8.72
N LEU A 107 1.83 -3.38 -7.69
CA LEU A 107 1.75 -2.95 -6.30
C LEU A 107 2.97 -2.11 -5.91
N GLN A 108 4.20 -2.55 -6.24
CA GLN A 108 5.42 -1.78 -6.00
C GLN A 108 5.39 -0.40 -6.68
N GLU A 109 5.01 -0.34 -7.95
CA GLU A 109 4.85 0.91 -8.69
C GLU A 109 3.78 1.81 -8.06
N THR A 110 2.66 1.22 -7.62
CA THR A 110 1.56 1.92 -6.95
C THR A 110 2.05 2.57 -5.65
N LEU A 111 2.70 1.80 -4.79
CA LEU A 111 3.23 2.28 -3.51
C LEU A 111 4.30 3.38 -3.72
N THR A 112 5.16 3.22 -4.72
CA THR A 112 6.16 4.24 -5.09
C THR A 112 5.50 5.55 -5.54
N ALA A 113 4.46 5.46 -6.38
CA ALA A 113 3.74 6.65 -6.85
C ALA A 113 3.01 7.37 -5.71
N LEU A 114 2.32 6.62 -4.85
CA LEU A 114 1.57 7.16 -3.71
C LEU A 114 2.51 7.73 -2.63
N ASN A 115 3.69 7.17 -2.43
CA ASN A 115 4.68 7.74 -1.51
C ASN A 115 5.14 9.14 -1.96
N GLY A 116 5.08 9.44 -3.26
CA GLY A 116 5.35 10.77 -3.82
C GLY A 116 4.26 11.81 -3.59
N LEU A 117 3.14 11.46 -2.95
CA LEU A 117 2.13 12.44 -2.54
C LEU A 117 2.67 13.38 -1.47
N SER A 118 2.18 14.63 -1.47
CA SER A 118 2.41 15.55 -0.34
C SER A 118 1.90 14.93 0.97
N PRO A 119 2.58 15.14 2.12
CA PRO A 119 2.20 14.53 3.39
C PRO A 119 0.72 14.72 3.77
N LEU A 120 0.13 15.88 3.47
CA LEU A 120 -1.28 16.17 3.77
C LEU A 120 -2.30 15.29 3.01
N LEU A 121 -1.90 14.66 1.90
CA LEU A 121 -2.79 13.84 1.08
C LEU A 121 -2.72 12.35 1.43
N LYS A 122 -1.67 11.91 2.11
CA LYS A 122 -1.44 10.50 2.43
C LYS A 122 -2.42 9.94 3.48
N PRO A 123 -2.82 10.66 4.54
CA PRO A 123 -3.76 10.17 5.54
C PRO A 123 -5.07 9.64 4.94
N ALA A 124 -5.68 10.37 4.01
CA ALA A 124 -6.91 9.92 3.38
C ALA A 124 -6.75 8.58 2.62
N VAL A 125 -5.56 8.32 2.04
CA VAL A 125 -5.26 7.03 1.39
C VAL A 125 -5.20 5.91 2.42
N ILE A 126 -4.57 6.16 3.58
CA ILE A 126 -4.53 5.20 4.70
C ILE A 126 -5.94 4.93 5.22
N ASP A 127 -6.76 5.98 5.41
CA ASP A 127 -8.13 5.85 5.90
C ASP A 127 -8.99 5.03 4.93
N ALA A 128 -8.87 5.28 3.62
CA ALA A 128 -9.59 4.52 2.59
C ALA A 128 -9.15 3.04 2.57
N CYS A 129 -7.86 2.77 2.77
CA CYS A 129 -7.37 1.40 2.92
C CYS A 129 -7.95 0.73 4.16
N GLY A 130 -8.02 1.46 5.28
CA GLY A 130 -8.60 0.99 6.54
C GLY A 130 -10.07 0.62 6.38
N HIS A 131 -10.85 1.52 5.78
CA HIS A 131 -12.26 1.28 5.47
C HIS A 131 -12.49 -0.03 4.72
N CYS A 132 -11.64 -0.37 3.76
CA CYS A 132 -11.76 -1.61 3.02
C CYS A 132 -11.58 -2.87 3.88
N ILE A 133 -10.73 -2.86 4.90
CA ILE A 133 -10.33 -4.06 5.65
C ILE A 133 -10.89 -4.15 7.07
N THR A 134 -11.43 -3.07 7.63
CA THR A 134 -12.06 -3.09 8.98
C THR A 134 -13.57 -3.35 8.93
N TYR A 135 -14.12 -3.59 7.73
CA TYR A 135 -15.56 -3.53 7.49
C TYR A 135 -16.35 -4.71 8.05
N ASP A 136 -15.75 -5.90 8.14
CA ASP A 136 -16.36 -7.09 8.72
C ASP A 136 -16.10 -7.24 10.23
N SER A 137 -15.50 -6.21 10.85
CA SER A 137 -15.12 -6.20 12.27
C SER A 137 -14.16 -7.34 12.67
N VAL A 138 -13.47 -7.98 11.72
CA VAL A 138 -12.49 -9.03 11.98
C VAL A 138 -11.33 -8.91 11.00
N ILE A 139 -10.21 -8.38 11.47
CA ILE A 139 -9.03 -8.18 10.62
C ILE A 139 -8.17 -9.44 10.63
N ASP A 140 -7.97 -10.05 9.47
CA ASP A 140 -7.10 -11.21 9.30
C ASP A 140 -5.62 -10.83 9.18
N VAL A 141 -4.74 -11.82 9.31
CA VAL A 141 -3.28 -11.60 9.24
C VAL A 141 -2.86 -11.00 7.89
N ARG A 142 -3.49 -11.38 6.79
CA ARG A 142 -3.14 -10.88 5.44
C ARG A 142 -3.60 -9.44 5.25
N GLU A 143 -4.79 -9.09 5.71
CA GLU A 143 -5.34 -7.74 5.71
C GLU A 143 -4.47 -6.81 6.57
N TYR A 144 -4.08 -7.27 7.76
CA TYR A 144 -3.17 -6.55 8.64
C TYR A 144 -1.79 -6.32 7.99
N GLU A 145 -1.17 -7.36 7.43
CA GLU A 145 0.13 -7.24 6.76
C GLU A 145 0.06 -6.35 5.52
N LEU A 146 -1.05 -6.40 4.77
CA LEU A 146 -1.26 -5.50 3.64
C LEU A 146 -1.37 -4.04 4.09
N MET A 147 -2.12 -3.75 5.16
CA MET A 147 -2.19 -2.40 5.72
C MET A 147 -0.83 -1.93 6.25
N ARG A 148 -0.10 -2.81 6.95
CA ARG A 148 1.24 -2.50 7.47
C ARG A 148 2.21 -2.13 6.35
N LEU A 149 2.19 -2.89 5.25
CA LEU A 149 2.94 -2.59 4.04
C LEU A 149 2.59 -1.19 3.50
N VAL A 150 1.30 -0.87 3.40
CA VAL A 150 0.84 0.44 2.87
C VAL A 150 1.27 1.58 3.78
N ALA A 151 1.05 1.47 5.09
CA ALA A 151 1.42 2.50 6.07
C ALA A 151 2.93 2.79 6.05
N ASP A 152 3.76 1.72 6.09
CA ASP A 152 5.22 1.83 5.97
C ASP A 152 5.62 2.50 4.67
N GLN A 153 5.06 2.07 3.53
CA GLN A 153 5.46 2.60 2.23
C GLN A 153 5.04 4.04 2.00
N LEU A 154 3.99 4.51 2.67
CA LEU A 154 3.53 5.90 2.57
C LEU A 154 4.19 6.83 3.61
N ASP A 155 5.13 6.38 4.45
CA ASP A 155 5.64 7.18 5.59
C ASP A 155 4.50 7.61 6.54
N CYS A 156 3.52 6.74 6.77
CA CYS A 156 2.38 7.01 7.64
C CYS A 156 2.42 6.09 8.87
N PRO A 157 2.00 6.58 10.04
CA PRO A 157 1.82 5.70 11.18
C PRO A 157 0.76 4.65 10.86
N MET A 158 0.97 3.43 11.34
CA MET A 158 -0.05 2.38 11.29
C MET A 158 -1.30 2.88 12.05
N PRO A 159 -2.49 2.88 11.44
CA PRO A 159 -3.71 3.27 12.14
C PRO A 159 -4.04 2.25 13.26
N PRO A 160 -4.76 2.67 14.31
CA PRO A 160 -5.22 1.75 15.33
C PRO A 160 -6.18 0.73 14.70
N MET A 161 -5.76 -0.53 14.68
CA MET A 161 -6.54 -1.64 14.15
C MET A 161 -7.40 -2.22 15.26
N THR A 162 -8.31 -1.41 15.80
CA THR A 162 -9.32 -1.88 16.77
C THR A 162 -10.63 -2.10 16.03
N VAL A 163 -11.09 -3.33 16.02
CA VAL A 163 -12.46 -3.71 15.63
C VAL A 163 -13.31 -3.97 16.86
#